data_AF-A0A971ZQZ7-F1
#
_entry.id   AF-A0A971ZQZ7-F1
#
_cell.length_a   1.000
_cell.length_b   1.000
_cell.length_c   1.000
_cell.angle_alpha   90.00
_cell.angle_beta   90.00
_cell.angle_gamma   90.00
#
_symmetry.space_group_name_H-M   'P 1'
#
loop_
_entity.id
_entity.type
_entity.pdbx_description
1 polymer ?
#
loop_
_entity_poly.entity_id
_entity_poly.type
_entity_poly.pdbx_seq_one_letter_code
_entity_poly.pdbx_strand_id
1 'polypeptide(L)'
;MSDQEFICGSAADDDDLRAYDEGLLVAWRRGPDGTQWYRRAAAGDGYPEIRAVPADQDLSAEDEPVVLTDAERDALLQWADGLRHAGDDSEGDDDDPE
;
A
#
# COMPACT_ATOMS: atom_id res chain seq x y z
N MET A 1 6.05 23.22 -9.09
CA MET A 1 4.89 22.39 -9.46
C MET A 1 5.16 21.03 -8.84
N SER A 2 4.34 20.60 -7.88
CA SER A 2 4.60 19.38 -7.11
C SER A 2 4.50 18.18 -8.04
N ASP A 3 5.54 17.34 -8.03
CA ASP A 3 5.60 16.08 -8.77
C ASP A 3 4.66 15.08 -8.08
N GLN A 4 3.37 15.22 -8.35
CA GLN A 4 2.34 14.41 -7.71
C GLN A 4 2.19 13.11 -8.52
N GLU A 5 2.78 12.03 -7.99
CA GLU A 5 2.81 10.69 -8.62
C GLU A 5 1.41 10.10 -8.86
N PHE A 6 0.42 10.52 -8.06
CA PHE A 6 -0.95 10.04 -8.11
C PHE A 6 -1.95 11.18 -8.30
N ILE A 7 -2.79 11.04 -9.33
CA ILE A 7 -3.78 12.03 -9.73
C ILE A 7 -5.17 11.48 -9.44
N CYS A 8 -5.95 12.23 -8.67
CA CYS A 8 -7.36 11.95 -8.45
C CYS A 8 -8.17 12.57 -9.59
N GLY A 9 -9.02 11.80 -10.28
CA GLY A 9 -9.78 12.30 -11.42
C GLY A 9 -10.72 13.48 -11.10
N SER A 10 -11.14 13.62 -9.83
CA SER A 10 -11.95 14.76 -9.37
C SER A 10 -11.14 16.00 -8.97
N ALA A 11 -9.81 15.90 -8.92
CA ALA A 11 -8.89 16.98 -8.59
C ALA A 11 -7.83 17.22 -9.68
N ALA A 12 -8.04 16.67 -10.88
CA ALA A 12 -7.14 16.81 -12.02
C ALA A 12 -7.11 18.26 -12.52
N ASP A 13 -5.92 18.75 -12.82
CA ASP A 13 -5.73 20.04 -13.49
C ASP A 13 -5.58 19.91 -15.02
N ASP A 14 -5.41 21.03 -15.74
CA ASP A 14 -5.32 21.05 -17.21
C ASP A 14 -4.12 20.24 -17.74
N ASP A 15 -3.00 20.19 -17.01
CA ASP A 15 -1.83 19.37 -17.36
C ASP A 15 -2.13 17.88 -17.21
N ASP A 16 -2.88 17.49 -16.17
CA ASP A 16 -3.27 16.11 -15.95
C ASP A 16 -4.25 15.61 -17.01
N LEU A 17 -5.20 16.45 -17.42
CA LEU A 17 -6.12 16.14 -18.52
C LEU A 17 -5.36 15.96 -19.83
N ARG A 18 -4.39 16.83 -20.11
CA ARG A 18 -3.53 16.70 -21.27
C ARG A 18 -2.70 15.41 -21.23
N ALA A 19 -2.12 15.08 -20.07
CA ALA A 19 -1.39 13.82 -19.88
C ALA A 19 -2.29 12.59 -20.05
N TYR A 20 -3.57 12.67 -19.68
CA TYR A 20 -4.55 11.62 -19.92
C TYR A 20 -4.80 11.42 -21.42
N ASP A 21 -5.07 12.50 -22.17
CA ASP A 21 -5.27 12.47 -23.62
C ASP A 21 -4.03 11.98 -24.38
N GLU A 22 -2.84 12.32 -23.90
CA GLU A 22 -1.55 11.85 -24.44
C GLU A 22 -1.25 10.38 -24.09
N GLY A 23 -2.10 9.71 -23.29
CA GLY A 23 -1.92 8.31 -22.89
C GLY A 23 -0.80 8.11 -21.87
N LEU A 24 -0.37 9.19 -21.21
CA LEU A 24 0.69 9.19 -20.19
C LEU A 24 0.15 8.88 -18.79
N LEU A 25 -1.18 8.77 -18.64
CA LEU A 25 -1.82 8.35 -17.38
C LEU A 25 -2.39 6.94 -17.50
N VAL A 26 -2.16 6.14 -16.46
CA VAL A 26 -2.72 4.79 -16.37
C VAL A 26 -3.65 4.67 -15.17
N ALA A 27 -4.80 4.06 -15.40
CA ALA A 27 -5.76 3.78 -14.35
C ALA A 27 -5.12 2.90 -13.28
N TRP A 28 -5.15 3.36 -12.03
CA TRP A 28 -4.50 2.67 -10.91
C TRP A 28 -5.51 2.05 -9.94
N ARG A 29 -6.41 2.86 -9.39
CA ARG A 29 -7.36 2.40 -8.36
C ARG A 29 -8.69 3.12 -8.46
N ARG A 30 -9.78 2.41 -8.18
CA ARG A 30 -11.08 3.02 -7.90
C ARG A 30 -11.36 2.96 -6.39
N GLY A 31 -11.67 4.10 -5.79
CA GLY A 31 -12.08 4.20 -4.38
C GLY A 31 -13.50 3.66 -4.16
N PRO A 32 -13.89 3.39 -2.91
CA PRO A 32 -15.24 2.91 -2.58
C PRO A 32 -16.34 3.91 -2.98
N ASP A 33 -16.01 5.20 -3.01
CA ASP A 33 -16.90 6.29 -3.44
C ASP A 33 -16.99 6.43 -4.97
N GLY A 34 -16.37 5.52 -5.74
CA GLY A 34 -16.35 5.55 -7.20
C GLY A 34 -15.25 6.43 -7.80
N THR A 35 -14.51 7.18 -6.98
CA THR A 35 -13.40 8.04 -7.42
C THR A 35 -12.29 7.23 -8.09
N GLN A 36 -11.94 7.59 -9.33
CA GLN A 36 -10.85 6.96 -10.08
C GLN A 36 -9.54 7.71 -9.85
N TRP A 37 -8.49 6.95 -9.58
CA TRP A 37 -7.12 7.41 -9.44
C TRP A 37 -6.29 6.94 -10.62
N TYR A 38 -5.39 7.81 -11.06
CA TYR A 38 -4.47 7.63 -12.16
C TYR A 38 -3.04 7.82 -11.68
N ARG A 39 -2.09 7.11 -12.31
CA ARG A 39 -0.66 7.30 -12.11
C ARG A 39 -0.01 7.75 -13.39
N ARG A 40 1.03 8.58 -13.31
CA ARG A 40 1.86 8.91 -14.49
C ARG A 40 2.66 7.66 -14.90
N ALA A 41 2.63 7.35 -16.18
CA ALA A 41 3.42 6.28 -16.77
C ALA A 41 4.89 6.72 -16.76
N ALA A 42 5.71 6.09 -15.90
CA ALA A 42 7.15 6.29 -15.97
C ALA A 42 7.64 5.86 -17.35
N ALA A 43 8.32 6.75 -18.08
CA ALA A 43 8.85 6.44 -19.39
C ALA A 43 9.86 5.29 -19.28
N GLY A 44 9.49 4.11 -19.78
CA GLY A 44 10.38 2.95 -19.88
C GLY A 44 10.17 1.84 -18.84
N ASP A 45 9.31 2.03 -17.84
CA ASP A 45 8.96 0.93 -16.93
C ASP A 45 7.81 0.14 -17.56
N GLY A 46 8.17 -0.86 -18.36
CA GLY A 46 7.23 -1.88 -18.81
C GLY A 46 6.53 -2.44 -17.58
N TYR A 47 5.22 -2.21 -17.49
CA TYR A 47 4.43 -2.64 -16.35
C TYR A 47 4.70 -4.12 -16.06
N PRO A 48 4.84 -4.53 -14.78
CA PRO A 48 4.85 -5.94 -14.46
C PRO A 48 3.51 -6.52 -14.94
N GLU A 49 3.56 -7.27 -16.02
CA GLU A 49 2.41 -7.95 -16.59
C GLU A 49 1.99 -9.01 -15.57
N ILE A 50 0.89 -8.75 -14.84
CA ILE A 50 0.28 -9.74 -13.96
C ILE A 50 -0.40 -10.75 -14.88
N ARG A 51 0.32 -11.82 -15.24
CA ARG A 51 -0.29 -12.97 -15.91
C ARG A 51 -1.14 -13.70 -14.89
N ALA A 52 -2.42 -13.86 -15.21
CA ALA A 52 -3.28 -14.79 -14.49
C ALA A 52 -2.69 -16.19 -14.65
N VAL A 53 -2.10 -16.70 -13.57
CA VAL A 53 -1.70 -18.09 -13.47
C VAL A 53 -2.99 -18.91 -13.53
N PRO A 54 -3.16 -19.83 -14.51
CA PRO A 54 -4.33 -20.70 -14.56
C PRO A 54 -4.48 -21.41 -13.21
N ALA A 55 -5.71 -21.59 -12.71
CA ALA A 55 -5.95 -22.27 -11.43
C ALA A 55 -5.39 -23.71 -11.37
N ASP A 56 -5.05 -24.28 -12.53
CA ASP A 56 -4.44 -25.59 -12.72
C ASP A 56 -2.89 -25.57 -12.65
N GLN A 57 -2.27 -24.39 -12.62
CA GLN A 57 -0.87 -24.28 -12.22
C GLN A 57 -0.83 -24.42 -10.70
N ASP A 58 -0.60 -25.65 -10.30
CA ASP A 58 -0.22 -26.07 -8.96
C ASP A 58 0.90 -25.16 -8.44
N LEU A 59 0.53 -24.17 -7.62
CA LEU A 59 1.46 -23.40 -6.79
C LEU A 59 1.91 -24.23 -5.58
N SER A 60 1.66 -25.55 -5.56
CA SER A 60 2.16 -26.48 -4.55
C SER A 60 3.64 -26.83 -4.79
N ALA A 61 4.41 -25.90 -5.35
CA ALA A 61 5.85 -25.88 -5.22
C ALA A 61 6.20 -25.51 -3.77
N GLU A 62 6.05 -26.50 -2.89
CA GLU A 62 6.82 -26.64 -1.64
C GLU A 62 6.67 -25.55 -0.59
N ASP A 63 5.59 -24.75 -0.60
CA ASP A 63 5.22 -23.93 0.57
C ASP A 63 4.51 -24.83 1.60
N GLU A 64 5.29 -25.74 2.21
CA GLU A 64 4.85 -26.37 3.45
C GLU A 64 4.51 -25.26 4.43
N PRO A 65 3.39 -25.36 5.18
CA PRO A 65 3.01 -24.33 6.13
C PRO A 65 4.18 -24.08 7.06
N VAL A 66 4.71 -22.86 7.06
CA VAL A 66 5.79 -22.46 7.97
C VAL A 66 5.30 -22.69 9.40
N VAL A 67 5.82 -23.75 10.03
CA VAL A 67 5.54 -24.05 11.43
C VAL A 67 6.54 -23.26 12.25
N LEU A 68 6.08 -22.13 12.78
CA LEU A 68 6.86 -21.33 13.72
C LEU A 68 7.18 -22.16 14.96
N THR A 69 8.46 -22.17 15.36
CA THR A 69 8.88 -22.67 16.66
C THR A 69 8.22 -21.86 17.78
N ASP A 70 8.14 -22.40 18.98
CA ASP A 70 7.56 -21.67 20.12
C ASP A 70 8.33 -20.38 20.43
N ALA A 71 9.64 -20.34 20.19
CA ALA A 71 10.45 -19.13 20.35
C ALA A 71 10.09 -18.04 19.32
N GLU A 72 9.91 -18.41 18.05
CA GLU A 72 9.49 -17.48 17.00
C GLU A 72 8.07 -16.96 17.23
N ARG A 73 7.19 -17.84 17.73
CA ARG A 73 5.82 -17.45 18.10
C ARG A 73 5.82 -16.46 19.27
N ASP A 74 6.63 -16.71 20.29
CA ASP A 74 6.74 -15.83 21.47
C ASP A 74 7.31 -14.45 21.09
N ALA A 75 8.36 -14.42 20.26
CA ALA A 75 8.93 -13.17 19.75
C ALA A 75 7.91 -12.35 18.94
N LEU A 76 7.07 -13.02 18.14
CA LEU A 76 6.05 -12.36 17.33
C LEU A 76 4.91 -11.81 18.20
N LEU A 77 4.52 -12.53 19.26
CA LEU A 77 3.55 -12.06 20.24
C LEU A 77 4.09 -10.86 21.04
N GLN A 78 5.34 -10.89 21.46
CA GLN A 78 5.99 -9.78 22.16
C GLN A 78 6.07 -8.53 21.29
N TRP A 79 6.43 -8.68 20.01
CA TRP A 79 6.43 -7.57 19.06
C TRP A 79 5.02 -6.98 18.88
N ALA A 80 4.00 -7.83 18.73
CA ALA A 80 2.62 -7.40 18.58
C ALA A 80 2.08 -6.71 19.85
N ASP A 81 2.51 -7.16 21.03
CA ASP A 81 2.17 -6.53 22.30
C ASP A 81 2.85 -5.17 22.47
N GLY A 82 4.13 -5.07 22.08
CA GLY A 82 4.86 -3.79 22.02
C GLY A 82 4.20 -2.80 21.07
N LEU A 83 3.68 -3.24 19.93
CA LEU A 83 2.94 -2.38 18.99
C LEU A 83 1.62 -1.87 19.60
N ARG A 84 0.94 -2.69 20.41
CA ARG A 84 -0.32 -2.31 21.06
C ARG A 84 -0.09 -1.27 22.18
N HIS A 85 1.00 -1.42 22.93
CA HIS A 85 1.33 -0.51 24.04
C HIS A 85 2.12 0.74 23.59
N ALA A 86 2.79 0.71 22.44
CA ALA A 86 3.49 1.88 21.89
C ALA A 86 2.56 3.04 21.48
N GLY A 87 1.24 2.82 21.44
CA GLY A 87 0.22 3.86 21.27
C GLY A 87 -0.43 4.36 22.56
N ASP A 88 -0.07 3.78 23.72
CA ASP A 88 -0.70 4.04 25.03
C ASP A 88 0.18 4.94 25.93
N ASP A 89 1.44 5.18 25.57
CA ASP A 89 2.39 6.08 26.26
C ASP A 89 2.09 7.58 25.99
N SER A 90 0.82 7.96 26.03
CA SER A 90 0.36 9.35 25.91
C SER A 90 -0.73 9.65 26.92
N GLU A 91 -0.44 9.36 28.19
CA GLU A 91 -1.09 9.93 29.36
C GLU A 91 0.07 10.52 30.20
N GLY A 92 0.38 11.81 30.15
CA GLY A 92 -0.46 12.87 30.71
C GLY A 92 -0.13 13.05 32.21
N ASP A 93 1.06 13.56 32.52
CA ASP A 93 1.40 14.07 33.86
C ASP A 93 2.07 15.45 33.70
N ASP A 94 1.27 16.41 33.23
CA ASP A 94 1.46 17.85 33.44
C ASP A 94 0.53 18.24 34.62
N ASP A 95 0.99 18.08 35.87
CA ASP A 95 0.46 18.69 37.11
C ASP A 95 1.42 18.30 38.26
N ASP A 96 2.00 19.10 39.14
CA ASP A 96 2.14 20.52 39.45
C ASP A 96 3.24 20.55 40.55
N PRO A 97 4.18 21.50 40.58
CA PRO A 97 5.27 21.47 41.56
C PRO A 97 4.84 22.04 42.93
N GLU A 98 4.90 21.23 43.99
CA GLU A 98 5.00 21.69 45.39
C GLU A 98 6.35 21.33 46.03
#